data_AF-A0A2D6RN03-F1
#
_entry.id   AF-A0A2D6RN03-F1
#
_cell.length_a   1.000
_cell.length_b   1.000
_cell.length_c   1.000
_cell.angle_alpha   90.00
_cell.angle_beta   90.00
_cell.angle_gamma   90.00
#
_symmetry.space_group_name_H-M   'P 1'
#
loop_
_entity.id
_entity.type
_entity.pdbx_description
1 polymer ?
#
loop_
_entity_poly.entity_id
_entity_poly.type
_entity_poly.pdbx_seq_one_letter_code
_entity_poly.pdbx_strand_id
1 'polypeptide(L)'
;MKEDILEGLKSATSKGESLEQAMQSFYNAGYKKEEIEEAARDLQKHQFENQKPVEQDKSPKENKQIPKQIKSGKTIQKVSNYEQTTKKPKRKIMIFLLVAALLILLGVLTGIFLFKEELAGLFNKLF
;
A
#
# COMPACT_ATOMS: atom_id res chain seq x y z
N MET A 1 -14.38 -11.76 13.21
CA MET A 1 -13.37 -11.30 12.23
C MET A 1 -14.03 -10.88 10.93
N LYS A 2 -14.98 -11.65 10.37
CA LYS A 2 -15.71 -11.23 9.16
C LYS A 2 -16.58 -10.00 9.42
N GLU A 3 -17.10 -9.90 10.65
CA GLU A 3 -17.94 -8.81 11.14
C GLU A 3 -17.20 -7.47 11.14
N ASP A 4 -15.93 -7.48 11.56
CA ASP A 4 -15.07 -6.28 11.61
C ASP A 4 -14.80 -5.72 10.21
N ILE A 5 -14.62 -6.62 9.22
CA ILE A 5 -14.43 -6.24 7.81
C ILE A 5 -15.72 -5.66 7.25
N LEU A 6 -16.87 -6.29 7.52
CA LEU A 6 -18.17 -5.82 7.04
C LEU A 6 -18.49 -4.42 7.56
N GLU A 7 -18.31 -4.18 8.86
CA GLU A 7 -18.54 -2.88 9.48
C GLU A 7 -17.59 -1.81 8.92
N GLY A 8 -16.32 -2.16 8.73
CA GLY A 8 -15.34 -1.25 8.15
C GLY A 8 -15.59 -0.94 6.67
N LEU A 9 -15.99 -1.92 5.85
CA LEU A 9 -16.43 -1.71 4.46
C LEU A 9 -17.65 -0.78 4.41
N LYS A 10 -18.64 -1.00 5.27
CA LYS A 10 -19.82 -0.13 5.39
C LYS A 10 -19.43 1.31 5.73
N SER A 11 -18.51 1.50 6.69
CA SER A 11 -18.03 2.82 7.11
C SER A 11 -17.29 3.54 5.97
N ALA A 12 -16.40 2.84 5.25
CA ALA A 12 -15.66 3.40 4.11
C ALA A 12 -16.59 3.80 2.96
N THR A 13 -17.53 2.93 2.59
CA THR A 13 -18.51 3.23 1.52
C THR A 13 -19.43 4.38 1.91
N SER A 14 -19.82 4.48 3.18
CA SER A 14 -20.63 5.61 3.68
C SER A 14 -19.88 6.95 3.65
N LYS A 15 -18.54 6.95 3.70
CA LYS A 15 -17.69 8.15 3.54
C LYS A 15 -17.51 8.58 2.07
N GLY A 16 -18.04 7.80 1.12
CA GLY A 16 -17.93 8.06 -0.32
C GLY A 16 -16.76 7.34 -0.99
N GLU A 17 -16.08 6.42 -0.31
CA GLU A 17 -15.08 5.56 -0.95
C GLU A 17 -15.74 4.46 -1.78
N SER A 18 -15.12 4.06 -2.90
CA SER A 18 -15.63 2.94 -3.68
C SER A 18 -15.44 1.62 -2.91
N LEU A 19 -16.36 0.68 -3.11
CA LEU A 19 -16.28 -0.64 -2.47
C LEU A 19 -14.94 -1.34 -2.78
N GLU A 20 -14.47 -1.21 -4.03
CA GLU A 20 -13.18 -1.76 -4.46
C GLU A 20 -11.99 -1.13 -3.70
N GLN A 21 -12.01 0.20 -3.51
CA GLN A 21 -10.97 0.90 -2.75
C GLN A 21 -10.97 0.47 -1.27
N ALA A 22 -12.16 0.29 -0.68
CA ALA A 22 -12.30 -0.21 0.67
C ALA A 22 -11.75 -1.64 0.80
N MET A 23 -12.12 -2.55 -0.12
CA MET A 23 -11.62 -3.92 -0.18
C MET A 23 -10.08 -3.98 -0.29
N GLN A 24 -9.49 -3.14 -1.13
CA GLN A 24 -8.03 -3.05 -1.29
C GLN A 24 -7.34 -2.64 0.01
N SER A 25 -7.97 -1.79 0.81
CA SER A 25 -7.43 -1.33 2.09
C SER A 25 -7.36 -2.49 3.10
N PHE A 26 -8.39 -3.34 3.16
CA PHE A 26 -8.39 -4.57 3.97
C PHE A 26 -7.35 -5.59 3.47
N TYR A 27 -7.21 -5.75 2.16
CA TYR A 27 -6.18 -6.64 1.61
C TYR A 27 -4.77 -6.21 2.03
N ASN A 28 -4.48 -4.91 1.96
CA ASN A 28 -3.20 -4.35 2.39
C ASN A 28 -2.97 -4.47 3.91
N ALA A 29 -4.03 -4.52 4.71
CA ALA A 29 -3.98 -4.73 6.15
C ALA A 29 -3.75 -6.21 6.54
N GLY A 30 -3.67 -7.12 5.56
CA GLY A 30 -3.35 -8.53 5.77
C GLY A 30 -4.55 -9.45 5.94
N TYR A 31 -5.77 -8.96 5.67
CA TYR A 31 -6.97 -9.79 5.66
C TYR A 31 -6.98 -10.70 4.42
N LYS A 32 -7.59 -11.88 4.56
CA LYS A 32 -7.69 -12.84 3.46
C LYS A 32 -8.68 -12.34 2.40
N LYS A 33 -8.35 -12.55 1.13
CA LYS A 33 -9.17 -12.11 0.00
C LYS A 33 -10.59 -12.69 0.07
N GLU A 34 -10.70 -13.95 0.47
CA GLU A 34 -11.95 -14.68 0.57
C GLU A 34 -12.88 -14.04 1.62
N GLU A 35 -12.33 -13.61 2.77
CA GLU A 35 -13.07 -12.96 3.85
C GLU A 35 -13.55 -11.56 3.45
N ILE A 36 -12.72 -10.83 2.69
CA ILE A 36 -13.05 -9.49 2.17
C ILE A 36 -14.19 -9.57 1.16
N GLU A 37 -14.10 -10.51 0.21
CA GLU A 37 -15.15 -10.69 -0.80
C GLU A 37 -16.47 -11.18 -0.20
N GLU A 38 -16.40 -12.04 0.82
CA GLU A 38 -17.59 -12.50 1.54
C GLU A 38 -18.29 -11.34 2.25
N ALA A 39 -17.54 -10.52 3.01
CA ALA A 39 -18.08 -9.33 3.66
C ALA A 39 -18.64 -8.30 2.65
N ALA A 40 -18.00 -8.13 1.49
CA ALA A 40 -18.47 -7.25 0.43
C ALA A 40 -19.78 -7.75 -0.21
N ARG A 41 -19.91 -9.07 -0.43
CA ARG A 41 -21.16 -9.69 -0.91
C ARG A 41 -22.29 -9.50 0.09
N ASP A 42 -22.00 -9.70 1.37
CA ASP A 42 -22.98 -9.50 2.44
C ASP A 42 -23.42 -8.03 2.50
N LEU A 43 -22.49 -7.08 2.40
CA LEU A 43 -22.81 -5.65 2.35
C LEU A 43 -23.74 -5.30 1.19
N GLN A 44 -23.44 -5.80 -0.01
CA GLN A 44 -24.29 -5.61 -1.19
C GLN A 44 -25.68 -6.18 -0.95
N LYS A 45 -25.79 -7.41 -0.43
CA LYS A 45 -27.07 -8.05 -0.12
C LYS A 45 -27.92 -7.20 0.83
N HIS A 46 -27.32 -6.66 1.89
CA HIS A 46 -28.00 -5.79 2.85
C HIS A 46 -28.36 -4.41 2.27
N GLN A 47 -27.58 -3.91 1.30
CA GLN A 47 -27.87 -2.66 0.60
C GLN A 47 -29.06 -2.81 -0.36
N PHE A 48 -29.25 -3.98 -0.97
CA PHE A 48 -30.39 -4.30 -1.80
C PHE A 48 -31.66 -4.63 -0.99
N GLU A 49 -31.54 -5.17 0.22
CA GLU A 49 -32.69 -5.50 1.08
C GLU A 49 -33.37 -4.26 1.69
N ASN A 50 -32.66 -3.14 1.79
CA ASN A 50 -33.23 -1.85 2.23
C ASN A 50 -33.66 -0.91 1.08
N GLN A 51 -33.60 -1.36 -0.17
CA GLN A 51 -34.09 -0.60 -1.32
C GLN A 51 -35.42 -1.18 -1.80
N LYS A 52 -36.52 -0.53 -1.41
CA LYS A 52 -37.79 -0.65 -2.14
C LYS A 52 -37.54 -0.34 -3.63
N PRO A 53 -38.18 -1.05 -4.57
CA PRO A 53 -38.00 -0.78 -5.98
C PRO A 53 -38.60 0.58 -6.33
N VAL A 54 -37.76 1.49 -6.82
CA VAL A 54 -38.22 2.62 -7.64
C VAL A 54 -37.54 2.46 -8.99
N GLU A 55 -38.34 2.13 -9.98
CA GLU A 55 -37.95 2.15 -11.38
C GLU A 55 -37.50 3.57 -11.79
N GLN A 56 -36.29 3.61 -12.37
CA GLN A 56 -35.92 4.32 -13.59
C GLN A 56 -36.61 5.67 -13.88
N ASP A 57 -35.81 6.75 -13.90
CA ASP A 57 -36.01 7.79 -14.91
C ASP A 57 -34.70 8.27 -15.53
N LYS A 58 -34.78 8.51 -16.83
CA LYS A 58 -33.71 8.90 -17.74
C LYS A 58 -33.38 10.39 -17.55
N SER A 59 -32.15 10.77 -17.89
CA SER A 59 -31.56 12.12 -17.77
C SER A 59 -32.40 13.26 -18.38
N PRO A 60 -32.19 14.55 -18.00
CA PRO A 60 -31.18 15.36 -18.70
C PRO A 60 -30.49 16.48 -17.87
N LYS A 61 -29.38 16.98 -18.42
CA LYS A 61 -28.54 18.15 -18.03
C LYS A 61 -29.32 19.32 -17.41
N GLU A 62 -28.82 19.93 -16.32
CA GLU A 62 -28.65 21.41 -16.26
C GLU A 62 -27.73 21.88 -15.11
N ASN A 63 -26.85 22.79 -15.52
CA ASN A 63 -25.97 23.68 -14.79
C ASN A 63 -26.71 24.67 -13.86
N LYS A 64 -26.28 24.83 -12.59
CA LYS A 64 -26.26 26.11 -11.82
C LYS A 64 -25.67 25.85 -10.43
N GLN A 65 -24.46 26.29 -10.15
CA GLN A 65 -24.08 27.60 -9.57
C GLN A 65 -23.82 27.54 -8.05
N ILE A 66 -22.58 27.87 -7.73
CA ILE A 66 -22.02 28.29 -6.44
C ILE A 66 -22.73 29.58 -5.95
N PRO A 67 -22.73 29.85 -4.63
CA PRO A 67 -22.32 31.18 -4.18
C PRO A 67 -21.14 31.18 -3.18
N LYS A 68 -20.16 32.02 -3.52
CA LYS A 68 -19.14 32.70 -2.70
C LYS A 68 -19.75 33.17 -1.35
N GLN A 69 -19.07 33.37 -0.23
CA GLN A 69 -17.68 33.73 0.06
C GLN A 69 -17.52 33.71 1.59
N ILE A 70 -16.46 33.11 2.13
CA ILE A 70 -15.79 33.65 3.32
C ILE A 70 -14.33 33.81 2.92
N LYS A 71 -13.93 35.06 2.64
CA LYS A 71 -12.54 35.46 2.46
C LYS A 71 -12.11 36.21 3.73
N SER A 72 -11.24 35.61 4.52
CA SER A 72 -10.05 36.30 5.04
C SER A 72 -9.18 35.29 5.77
N GLY A 73 -7.94 35.16 5.33
CA GLY A 73 -7.00 34.17 5.83
C GLY A 73 -6.01 33.77 4.77
N LYS A 74 -5.24 34.73 4.27
CA LYS A 74 -4.04 34.49 3.49
C LYS A 74 -3.02 33.78 4.38
N THR A 75 -3.16 32.46 4.50
CA THR A 75 -1.98 31.62 4.33
C THR A 75 -2.20 30.93 3.01
N ILE A 76 -1.29 31.17 2.07
CA ILE A 76 -0.98 30.14 1.10
C ILE A 76 -0.37 29.04 1.97
N GLN A 77 -1.22 28.26 2.65
CA GLN A 77 -0.79 26.98 3.13
C GLN A 77 -0.67 26.19 1.84
N LYS A 78 0.56 26.22 1.31
CA LYS A 78 1.09 25.24 0.38
C LYS A 78 1.02 23.92 1.14
N VAL A 79 -0.18 23.41 1.36
CA VAL A 79 -0.43 22.05 1.82
C VAL A 79 0.20 21.23 0.73
N SER A 80 1.26 20.56 1.17
CA SER A 80 2.36 20.08 0.39
C SER A 80 1.89 19.55 -0.95
N ASN A 81 2.61 19.98 -1.99
CA ASN A 81 2.85 19.12 -3.14
C ASN A 81 3.41 17.82 -2.55
N TYR A 82 2.53 16.92 -2.11
CA TYR A 82 2.85 15.52 -1.97
C TYR A 82 3.00 15.09 -3.42
N GLU A 83 4.14 15.47 -3.99
CA GLU A 83 4.84 14.56 -4.87
C GLU A 83 4.79 13.24 -4.12
N GLN A 84 3.85 12.42 -4.56
CA GLN A 84 3.93 10.99 -4.51
C GLN A 84 5.19 10.67 -5.30
N THR A 85 6.34 10.94 -4.68
CA THR A 85 7.62 10.38 -5.03
C THR A 85 7.33 8.91 -4.88
N THR A 86 7.09 8.28 -6.01
CA THR A 86 6.97 6.85 -6.13
C THR A 86 8.34 6.32 -5.72
N LYS A 87 8.57 6.22 -4.40
CA LYS A 87 9.72 5.55 -3.82
C LYS A 87 9.54 4.10 -4.20
N LYS A 88 10.05 3.79 -5.39
CA LYS A 88 10.13 2.46 -5.98
C LYS A 88 10.59 1.47 -4.92
N PRO A 89 10.11 0.23 -4.98
CA PRO A 89 10.24 -0.72 -3.88
C PRO A 89 11.73 -0.98 -3.59
N LYS A 90 12.20 -0.45 -2.46
CA LYS A 90 13.54 -0.71 -1.91
C LYS A 90 13.82 -2.21 -1.74
N ARG A 91 12.79 -3.06 -1.77
CA ARG A 91 12.88 -4.52 -1.69
C ARG A 91 13.82 -5.12 -2.75
N LYS A 92 13.79 -4.65 -4.01
CA LYS A 92 14.69 -5.21 -5.06
C LYS A 92 16.15 -4.83 -4.82
N ILE A 93 16.40 -3.61 -4.35
CA ILE A 93 17.75 -3.12 -4.02
C ILE A 93 18.29 -3.85 -2.78
N MET A 94 17.43 -4.07 -1.78
CA MET A 94 17.80 -4.80 -0.57
C MET A 94 18.13 -6.26 -0.86
N ILE A 95 17.38 -6.92 -1.75
CA ILE A 95 17.69 -8.28 -2.21
C ILE A 95 19.02 -8.30 -2.97
N PHE A 96 19.25 -7.37 -3.88
CA PHE A 96 20.52 -7.28 -4.61
C PHE A 96 21.70 -7.07 -3.66
N LEU A 97 21.57 -6.18 -2.67
CA LEU A 97 22.60 -5.91 -1.67
C LEU A 97 22.89 -7.15 -0.81
N LEU A 98 21.85 -7.92 -0.44
CA LEU A 98 22.00 -9.15 0.34
C LEU A 98 22.72 -10.25 -0.46
N VAL A 99 22.37 -10.44 -1.74
CA VAL A 99 23.06 -11.40 -2.62
C VAL A 99 24.51 -10.97 -2.87
N ALA A 100 24.76 -9.68 -3.09
CA ALA A 100 26.12 -9.16 -3.25
C ALA A 100 26.97 -9.37 -2.00
N ALA A 101 26.42 -9.09 -0.80
CA ALA A 101 27.10 -9.34 0.46
C ALA A 101 27.43 -10.83 0.66
N LEU A 102 26.51 -11.73 0.28
CA LEU A 102 26.73 -13.17 0.35
C LEU A 102 27.89 -13.63 -0.56
N LEU A 103 27.92 -13.15 -1.81
CA LEU A 103 28.99 -13.46 -2.76
C LEU A 103 30.34 -12.94 -2.30
N ILE A 104 30.39 -11.73 -1.74
CA ILE A 104 31.63 -11.17 -1.15
C ILE A 104 32.11 -12.07 -0.01
N LEU A 105 31.21 -12.50 0.87
CA LEU A 105 31.57 -13.35 2.01
C LEU A 105 32.17 -14.69 1.52
N LEU A 106 31.55 -15.32 0.52
CA LEU A 106 32.08 -16.53 -0.11
C LEU A 106 33.42 -16.28 -0.79
N GLY A 107 33.57 -15.16 -1.49
CA GLY A 107 34.83 -14.79 -2.13
C GLY A 107 35.97 -14.61 -1.13
N VAL A 108 35.72 -13.92 -0.02
CA VAL A 108 36.70 -13.77 1.07
C VAL A 108 37.05 -15.12 1.67
N LEU A 109 36.07 -15.97 1.95
CA LEU A 109 36.31 -17.29 2.53
C LEU A 109 37.13 -18.18 1.61
N THR A 110 36.81 -18.18 0.32
CA THR A 110 37.55 -18.90 -0.72
C THR A 110 38.97 -18.34 -0.87
N GLY A 111 39.12 -17.02 -0.83
CA GLY A 111 40.41 -16.34 -0.86
C GLY A 111 41.29 -16.72 0.33
N ILE A 112 40.75 -16.73 1.55
CA ILE A 112 41.47 -17.20 2.74
C ILE A 112 41.93 -18.64 2.55
N PHE A 113 41.10 -19.50 1.97
CA PHE A 113 41.43 -20.90 1.75
C PHE A 113 42.53 -21.09 0.69
N LEU A 114 42.45 -20.36 -0.42
CA LEU A 114 43.45 -20.38 -1.50
C LEU A 114 44.79 -19.79 -1.07
N PHE A 115 44.76 -18.68 -0.33
CA PHE A 115 45.95 -17.94 0.09
C PHE A 115 46.35 -18.24 1.54
N LYS A 116 45.91 -19.37 2.11
CA LYS A 116 46.16 -19.70 3.53
C LYS A 116 47.65 -19.74 3.87
N GLU A 117 48.48 -20.20 2.92
CA GLU A 117 49.91 -20.40 3.09
C GLU A 117 50.65 -19.05 3.03
N GLU A 118 50.27 -18.20 2.09
CA GLU A 118 50.78 -16.83 1.99
C GLU A 118 50.37 -15.99 3.20
N LEU A 119 49.12 -16.13 3.67
CA LEU A 119 48.63 -15.43 4.87
C LEU A 119 49.41 -15.88 6.11
N ALA A 120 49.62 -17.18 6.31
CA ALA A 120 50.44 -17.68 7.41
C ALA A 120 51.89 -17.17 7.32
N GLY A 121 52.45 -17.14 6.10
CA GLY A 121 53.79 -16.60 5.85
C GLY A 121 53.90 -15.10 6.11
N LEU A 122 52.86 -14.32 5.80
CA LEU A 122 52.79 -12.89 6.10
C LEU A 122 52.68 -12.64 7.61
N PHE A 123 51.86 -13.42 8.33
CA PHE A 123 51.74 -13.31 9.79
C PHE A 123 53.07 -13.61 10.50
N ASN A 124 53.78 -14.67 10.10
CA ASN A 124 55.09 -15.01 10.64
C ASN A 124 56.20 -13.99 10.32
N LYS A 125 55.97 -13.09 9.36
CA LYS A 125 56.89 -11.99 9.03
C LYS A 125 56.54 -10.69 9.75
N LEU A 126 55.28 -10.53 10.17
CA LEU A 126 54.77 -9.30 10.77
C LEU A 126 54.79 -9.33 12.30
N PHE A 127 54.66 -10.53 12.89
CA PHE A 127 54.78 -10.81 14.32
C PHE A 127 56.04 -11.62 14.59
#